data_AF-A0A1E4NN57-F1
#
_entry.id   AF-A0A1E4NN57-F1
#
_cell.length_a   1.000
_cell.length_b   1.000
_cell.length_c   1.000
_cell.angle_alpha   90.00
_cell.angle_beta   90.00
_cell.angle_gamma   90.00
#
_symmetry.space_group_name_H-M   'P 1'
#
loop_
_entity.id
_entity.type
_entity.pdbx_description
1 polymer ?
#
loop_
_entity_poly.entity_id
_entity_poly.type
_entity_poly.pdbx_seq_one_letter_code
_entity_poly.pdbx_strand_id
1 'polypeptide(L)'
;MKTLSIACALALGLAMTATAPSVLARQAQPAPATSAQAAAPAAPKLHAALRSLWHGHIVTTREYALAVHAGNRADEKKAADAVVANAKQIADAVAGFYGKPAGEGLLKLLAGHWGGVKALTDATKAGNTAGEQKAMTDLAANATDIAKFLAGANPNWSEGTLQGALMMHVNDHKTQLDEMMSNAPAAEQAKSWTEMQHHMDMIADALSDGIAKQFPSKVD
;
A
#
# COMPACT_ATOMS: atom_id res chain seq x y z
N MET A 1 71.45 -54.58 -13.90
CA MET A 1 71.97 -55.71 -13.11
C MET A 1 70.86 -56.73 -12.95
N LYS A 2 71.17 -57.99 -13.34
CA LYS A 2 70.59 -59.28 -12.92
C LYS A 2 69.08 -59.53 -13.00
N THR A 3 68.78 -60.47 -13.90
CA THR A 3 67.66 -61.41 -14.02
C THR A 3 67.45 -62.30 -12.79
N LEU A 4 66.21 -62.80 -12.63
CA LEU A 4 65.78 -64.13 -12.10
C LEU A 4 64.24 -64.21 -12.28
N SER A 5 63.68 -65.00 -13.20
CA SER A 5 63.42 -66.46 -13.21
C SER A 5 62.13 -66.92 -12.50
N ILE A 6 61.13 -67.25 -13.33
CA ILE A 6 60.28 -68.48 -13.40
C ILE A 6 59.76 -69.12 -12.10
N ALA A 7 58.43 -69.30 -11.98
CA ALA A 7 57.77 -70.60 -11.80
C ALA A 7 56.22 -70.53 -11.81
N CYS A 8 55.62 -71.53 -12.47
CA CYS A 8 54.20 -71.82 -12.63
C CYS A 8 53.45 -72.18 -11.33
N ALA A 9 52.13 -71.98 -11.30
CA ALA A 9 51.15 -73.09 -11.13
C ALA A 9 49.70 -72.57 -11.20
N LEU A 10 48.88 -73.32 -11.93
CA LEU A 10 47.43 -73.19 -12.08
C LEU A 10 46.68 -73.48 -10.78
N ALA A 11 45.61 -72.73 -10.51
CA ALA A 11 44.44 -73.26 -9.81
C ALA A 11 43.17 -72.56 -10.32
N LEU A 12 42.27 -73.38 -10.86
CA LEU A 12 40.91 -73.08 -11.28
C LEU A 12 40.09 -72.50 -10.10
N GLY A 13 39.33 -71.45 -10.38
CA GLY A 13 38.30 -70.92 -9.51
C GLY A 13 37.29 -70.11 -10.31
N LEU A 14 36.40 -70.79 -11.03
CA LEU A 14 35.32 -70.19 -11.79
C LEU A 14 34.15 -69.87 -10.84
N ALA A 15 33.96 -68.60 -10.51
CA ALA A 15 32.72 -68.11 -9.91
C ALA A 15 32.54 -66.61 -10.22
N MET A 16 31.97 -66.31 -11.38
CA MET A 16 31.44 -64.98 -11.71
C MET A 16 30.04 -65.15 -12.27
N THR A 17 29.04 -64.71 -11.52
CA THR A 17 27.97 -63.81 -12.01
C THR A 17 26.95 -63.54 -10.91
N ALA A 18 26.85 -62.28 -10.50
CA ALA A 18 25.60 -61.60 -10.11
C ALA A 18 25.92 -60.13 -9.83
N THR A 19 26.09 -59.32 -10.88
CA THR A 19 26.01 -57.85 -10.75
C THR A 19 24.53 -57.49 -10.65
N ALA A 20 24.06 -57.12 -9.46
CA ALA A 20 22.78 -56.46 -9.31
C ALA A 20 22.87 -55.03 -9.91
N PRO A 21 21.84 -54.54 -10.63
CA PRO A 21 21.82 -53.17 -11.09
C PRO A 21 21.63 -52.23 -9.89
N SER A 22 22.60 -51.35 -9.66
CA SER A 22 22.43 -50.20 -8.78
C SER A 22 21.38 -49.27 -9.37
N VAL A 23 20.14 -49.35 -8.86
CA VAL A 23 19.13 -48.34 -9.13
C VAL A 23 19.59 -47.06 -8.44
N LEU A 24 20.02 -46.07 -9.23
CA LEU A 24 20.28 -44.73 -8.74
C LEU A 24 18.95 -44.20 -8.18
N ALA A 25 18.80 -44.17 -6.86
CA ALA A 25 17.70 -43.50 -6.22
C ALA A 25 17.82 -42.00 -6.56
N ARG A 26 17.01 -41.55 -7.50
CA ARG A 26 16.85 -40.13 -7.83
C ARG A 26 16.29 -39.46 -6.57
N GLN A 27 17.16 -38.78 -5.83
CA GLN A 27 16.73 -37.93 -4.72
C GLN A 27 15.74 -36.92 -5.29
N ALA A 28 14.48 -37.03 -4.87
CA ALA A 28 13.48 -36.03 -5.18
C ALA A 28 13.93 -34.72 -4.53
N GLN A 29 14.27 -33.73 -5.35
CA GLN A 29 14.46 -32.38 -4.86
C GLN A 29 13.12 -31.92 -4.25
N PRO A 30 13.10 -31.39 -3.02
CA PRO A 30 11.89 -30.79 -2.49
C PRO A 30 11.49 -29.64 -3.42
N ALA A 31 10.25 -29.68 -3.90
CA ALA A 31 9.66 -28.57 -4.63
C ALA A 31 9.73 -27.30 -3.75
N PRO A 32 9.95 -26.11 -4.32
CA PRO A 32 9.85 -24.88 -3.55
C PRO A 32 8.43 -24.81 -2.99
N ALA A 33 8.32 -24.79 -1.66
CA ALA A 33 7.07 -24.44 -1.01
C ALA A 33 6.74 -23.01 -1.44
N THR A 34 5.76 -22.84 -2.32
CA THR A 34 5.03 -21.59 -2.42
C THR A 34 4.46 -21.35 -1.04
N SER A 35 5.10 -20.45 -0.28
CA SER A 35 4.54 -19.90 0.94
C SER A 35 3.19 -19.30 0.55
N ALA A 36 2.10 -20.03 0.78
CA ALA A 36 0.77 -19.45 0.78
C ALA A 36 0.85 -18.27 1.75
N GLN A 37 0.75 -17.05 1.22
CA GLN A 37 0.69 -15.85 2.05
C GLN A 37 -0.47 -16.09 3.02
N ALA A 38 -0.17 -16.30 4.30
CA ALA A 38 -1.22 -16.53 5.29
C ALA A 38 -2.19 -15.34 5.21
N ALA A 39 -3.49 -15.65 5.09
CA ALA A 39 -4.52 -14.63 5.09
C ALA A 39 -4.39 -13.79 6.38
N ALA A 40 -4.67 -12.49 6.30
CA ALA A 40 -4.69 -11.65 7.49
C ALA A 40 -5.67 -12.25 8.52
N PRO A 41 -5.37 -12.18 9.83
CA PRO A 41 -6.38 -12.44 10.86
C PRO A 41 -7.60 -11.57 10.60
N ALA A 42 -8.80 -12.12 10.78
CA ALA A 42 -10.02 -11.36 10.62
C ALA A 42 -10.07 -10.22 11.66
N ALA A 43 -10.12 -8.97 11.20
CA ALA A 43 -10.14 -7.78 12.06
C ALA A 43 -11.30 -6.83 11.68
N PRO A 44 -12.57 -7.29 11.69
CA PRO A 44 -13.70 -6.54 11.12
C PRO A 44 -13.92 -5.16 11.76
N LYS A 45 -13.65 -5.01 13.06
CA LYS A 45 -13.73 -3.71 13.74
C LYS A 45 -12.64 -2.74 13.28
N LEU A 46 -11.42 -3.24 13.07
CA LEU A 46 -10.32 -2.42 12.56
C LEU A 46 -10.61 -1.94 11.14
N HIS A 47 -11.07 -2.83 10.25
CA HIS A 47 -11.48 -2.46 8.89
C HIS A 47 -12.58 -1.39 8.92
N ALA A 48 -13.63 -1.59 9.72
CA ALA A 48 -14.71 -0.60 9.84
C ALA A 48 -14.21 0.75 10.36
N ALA A 49 -13.35 0.75 11.38
CA ALA A 49 -12.78 1.97 11.94
C ALA A 49 -11.90 2.72 10.95
N LEU A 50 -10.96 2.02 10.27
CA LEU A 50 -10.09 2.65 9.29
C LEU A 50 -10.87 3.12 8.06
N ARG A 51 -11.79 2.33 7.51
CA ARG A 51 -12.67 2.78 6.42
C ARG A 51 -13.42 4.04 6.80
N SER A 52 -14.00 4.10 8.01
CA SER A 52 -14.68 5.32 8.47
C SER A 52 -13.77 6.53 8.53
N LEU A 53 -12.54 6.38 9.02
CA LEU A 53 -11.58 7.49 9.13
C LEU A 53 -11.13 7.98 7.76
N TRP A 54 -10.71 7.07 6.89
CA TRP A 54 -10.23 7.39 5.54
C TRP A 54 -11.35 7.89 4.62
N HIS A 55 -12.57 7.37 4.74
CA HIS A 55 -13.73 7.92 4.06
C HIS A 55 -14.04 9.34 4.57
N GLY A 56 -13.98 9.57 5.89
CA GLY A 56 -14.09 10.91 6.46
C GLY A 56 -13.07 11.91 5.89
N HIS A 57 -11.86 11.45 5.59
CA HIS A 57 -10.81 12.26 4.97
C HIS A 57 -11.22 12.76 3.59
N ILE A 58 -11.70 11.87 2.73
CA ILE A 58 -12.10 12.24 1.36
C ILE A 58 -13.39 13.07 1.35
N VAL A 59 -14.30 12.83 2.29
CA VAL A 59 -15.53 13.63 2.44
C VAL A 59 -15.20 15.07 2.80
N THR A 60 -14.43 15.27 3.87
CA THR A 60 -14.05 16.64 4.32
C THR A 60 -13.21 17.38 3.28
N THR A 61 -12.38 16.66 2.53
CA THR A 61 -11.60 17.24 1.42
C THR A 61 -12.50 17.65 0.24
N ARG A 62 -13.50 16.83 -0.10
CA ARG A 62 -14.50 17.16 -1.12
C ARG A 62 -15.37 18.35 -0.69
N GLU A 63 -15.73 18.45 0.59
CA GLU A 63 -16.47 19.60 1.13
C GLU A 63 -15.70 20.90 0.93
N TYR A 64 -14.37 20.88 1.11
CA TYR A 64 -13.53 22.04 0.80
C TYR A 64 -13.61 22.41 -0.69
N ALA A 65 -13.47 21.43 -1.59
CA ALA A 65 -13.57 21.67 -3.02
C ALA A 65 -14.94 22.26 -3.43
N LEU A 66 -16.04 21.74 -2.86
CA LEU A 66 -17.39 22.27 -3.06
C LEU A 66 -17.50 23.72 -2.57
N ALA A 67 -16.93 24.04 -1.41
CA ALA A 67 -16.93 25.39 -0.87
C ALA A 67 -16.13 26.37 -1.74
N VAL A 68 -14.95 25.97 -2.21
CA VAL A 68 -14.13 26.74 -3.17
C VAL A 68 -14.89 26.95 -4.48
N HIS A 69 -15.54 25.89 -4.99
CA HIS A 69 -16.35 25.97 -6.20
C HIS A 69 -17.46 27.02 -6.05
N ALA A 70 -18.18 27.00 -4.92
CA ALA A 70 -19.24 27.95 -4.59
C ALA A 70 -18.74 29.37 -4.20
N GLY A 71 -17.44 29.55 -3.99
CA GLY A 71 -16.87 30.81 -3.49
C GLY A 71 -17.26 31.13 -2.04
N ASN A 72 -17.63 30.11 -1.25
CA ASN A 72 -18.05 30.29 0.14
C ASN A 72 -16.85 30.17 1.10
N ARG A 73 -16.23 31.31 1.41
CA ARG A 73 -15.06 31.37 2.31
C ARG A 73 -15.30 30.84 3.72
N ALA A 74 -16.53 30.95 4.25
CA ALA A 74 -16.84 30.44 5.57
C ALA A 74 -16.84 28.90 5.57
N ASP A 75 -17.43 28.30 4.55
CA ASP A 75 -17.44 26.84 4.38
C ASP A 75 -16.06 26.30 4.01
N GLU A 76 -15.25 27.03 3.23
CA GLU A 76 -13.85 26.69 2.95
C GLU A 76 -13.07 26.51 4.26
N LYS A 77 -13.19 27.50 5.16
CA LYS A 77 -12.51 27.44 6.46
C LYS A 77 -13.01 26.26 7.30
N LYS A 78 -14.32 26.07 7.37
CA LYS A 78 -14.95 24.99 8.15
C LYS A 78 -14.48 23.61 7.64
N ALA A 79 -14.50 23.40 6.33
CA ALA A 79 -14.06 22.15 5.72
C ALA A 79 -12.56 21.93 5.92
N ALA A 80 -11.72 22.96 5.75
CA ALA A 80 -10.28 22.85 6.01
C ALA A 80 -9.96 22.45 7.47
N ASP A 81 -10.67 23.02 8.44
CA ASP A 81 -10.53 22.64 9.85
C ASP A 81 -10.97 21.18 10.07
N ALA A 82 -12.02 20.72 9.37
CA ALA A 82 -12.51 19.34 9.43
C ALA A 82 -11.52 18.34 8.83
N VAL A 83 -10.87 18.65 7.70
CA VAL A 83 -9.81 17.81 7.12
C VAL A 83 -8.66 17.63 8.11
N VAL A 84 -8.22 18.72 8.75
CA VAL A 84 -7.15 18.68 9.76
C VAL A 84 -7.57 17.88 10.99
N ALA A 85 -8.81 18.01 11.44
CA ALA A 85 -9.33 17.22 12.56
C ALA A 85 -9.35 15.72 12.23
N ASN A 86 -9.83 15.35 11.04
CA ASN A 86 -9.84 13.97 10.58
C ASN A 86 -8.41 13.40 10.40
N ALA A 87 -7.48 14.17 9.87
CA ALA A 87 -6.07 13.76 9.75
C ALA A 87 -5.43 13.43 11.12
N LYS A 88 -5.81 14.17 12.18
CA LYS A 88 -5.39 13.84 13.56
C LYS A 88 -6.00 12.52 14.03
N GLN A 89 -7.27 12.27 13.74
CA GLN A 89 -7.91 10.99 14.10
C GLN A 89 -7.25 9.79 13.41
N ILE A 90 -6.86 9.93 12.13
CA ILE A 90 -6.09 8.90 11.42
C ILE A 90 -4.72 8.68 12.09
N ALA A 91 -4.00 9.76 12.40
CA ALA A 91 -2.71 9.70 13.06
C ALA A 91 -2.79 9.04 14.45
N ASP A 92 -3.82 9.37 15.23
CA ASP A 92 -4.06 8.79 16.55
C ASP A 92 -4.38 7.29 16.46
N ALA A 93 -5.17 6.88 15.46
CA ALA A 93 -5.45 5.46 15.21
C ALA A 93 -4.16 4.68 14.93
N VAL A 94 -3.26 5.22 14.10
CA VAL A 94 -1.94 4.62 13.83
C VAL A 94 -1.04 4.64 15.06
N ALA A 95 -1.07 5.71 15.86
CA ALA A 95 -0.32 5.81 17.11
C ALA A 95 -0.70 4.70 18.11
N GLY A 96 -1.95 4.25 18.12
CA GLY A 96 -2.40 3.13 18.97
C GLY A 96 -1.66 1.81 18.71
N PHE A 97 -1.14 1.62 17.49
CA PHE A 97 -0.39 0.42 17.12
C PHE A 97 1.12 0.61 17.18
N TYR A 98 1.61 1.74 16.65
CA TYR A 98 3.04 1.99 16.41
C TYR A 98 3.66 3.03 17.37
N GLY A 99 2.88 3.59 18.30
CA GLY A 99 3.32 4.57 19.27
C GLY A 99 3.26 6.02 18.78
N LYS A 100 3.41 6.95 19.72
CA LYS A 100 3.28 8.41 19.49
C LYS A 100 4.18 8.95 18.37
N PRO A 101 5.47 8.58 18.25
CA PRO A 101 6.31 9.09 17.16
C PRO A 101 5.80 8.69 15.76
N ALA A 102 5.20 7.50 15.63
CA ALA A 102 4.64 7.06 14.36
C ALA A 102 3.39 7.85 13.98
N GLY A 103 2.51 8.13 14.96
CA GLY A 103 1.36 9.01 14.75
C GLY A 103 1.76 10.42 14.34
N GLU A 104 2.73 11.03 15.03
CA GLU A 104 3.24 12.37 14.70
C GLU A 104 3.89 12.43 13.31
N GLY A 105 4.65 11.39 12.95
CA GLY A 105 5.23 11.25 11.61
C GLY A 105 4.16 11.18 10.53
N LEU A 106 3.13 10.34 10.72
CA LEU A 106 2.02 10.23 9.77
C LEU A 106 1.23 11.53 9.68
N LEU A 107 0.94 12.19 10.80
CA LEU A 107 0.22 13.47 10.81
C LEU A 107 0.95 14.53 9.98
N LYS A 108 2.28 14.61 10.09
CA LYS A 108 3.09 15.53 9.28
C LYS A 108 2.94 15.24 7.79
N LEU A 109 2.94 13.97 7.40
CA LEU A 109 2.80 13.56 6.00
C LEU A 109 1.38 13.82 5.47
N LEU A 110 0.34 13.56 6.27
CA LEU A 110 -1.05 13.89 5.93
C LEU A 110 -1.29 15.40 5.84
N ALA A 111 -0.62 16.20 6.68
CA ALA A 111 -0.66 17.66 6.55
C ALA A 111 -0.03 18.13 5.23
N GLY A 112 1.06 17.48 4.78
CA GLY A 112 1.63 17.70 3.46
C GLY A 112 0.68 17.32 2.33
N HIS A 113 0.03 16.14 2.45
CA HIS A 113 -0.97 15.68 1.50
C HIS A 113 -2.12 16.69 1.36
N TRP A 114 -2.72 17.09 2.49
CA TRP A 114 -3.77 18.08 2.53
C TRP A 114 -3.33 19.42 1.92
N GLY A 115 -2.12 19.90 2.23
CA GLY A 115 -1.57 21.10 1.62
C GLY A 115 -1.48 21.00 0.08
N GLY A 116 -1.09 19.85 -0.43
CA GLY A 116 -1.06 19.56 -1.87
C GLY A 116 -2.45 19.53 -2.51
N VAL A 117 -3.41 18.82 -1.92
CA VAL A 117 -4.79 18.74 -2.44
C VAL A 117 -5.49 20.10 -2.38
N LYS A 118 -5.26 20.87 -1.31
CA LYS A 118 -5.75 22.25 -1.20
C LYS A 118 -5.16 23.13 -2.31
N ALA A 119 -3.85 23.07 -2.53
CA ALA A 119 -3.19 23.83 -3.59
C ALA A 119 -3.69 23.43 -4.98
N LEU A 120 -3.92 22.14 -5.21
CA LEU A 120 -4.53 21.64 -6.45
C LEU A 120 -5.93 22.22 -6.65
N THR A 121 -6.78 22.13 -5.64
CA THR A 121 -8.15 22.67 -5.65
C THR A 121 -8.18 24.16 -6.00
N ASP A 122 -7.35 24.95 -5.30
CA ASP A 122 -7.28 26.40 -5.48
C ASP A 122 -6.75 26.75 -6.89
N ALA A 123 -5.76 26.00 -7.39
CA ALA A 123 -5.19 26.19 -8.72
C ALA A 123 -6.18 25.84 -9.84
N THR A 124 -6.91 24.72 -9.72
CA THR A 124 -7.95 24.32 -10.68
C THR A 124 -9.08 25.35 -10.73
N LYS A 125 -9.55 25.86 -9.58
CA LYS A 125 -10.55 26.94 -9.55
C LYS A 125 -10.07 28.20 -10.26
N ALA A 126 -8.78 28.52 -10.15
CA ALA A 126 -8.18 29.70 -10.76
C ALA A 126 -7.80 29.51 -12.25
N GLY A 127 -7.95 28.30 -12.81
CA GLY A 127 -7.44 27.97 -14.15
C GLY A 127 -5.91 28.05 -14.25
N ASN A 128 -5.20 27.85 -13.14
CA ASN A 128 -3.75 27.96 -13.06
C ASN A 128 -3.08 26.60 -13.34
N THR A 129 -2.88 26.27 -14.61
CA THR A 129 -2.28 25.00 -15.03
C THR A 129 -0.88 24.77 -14.46
N ALA A 130 -0.06 25.83 -14.33
CA ALA A 130 1.27 25.71 -13.73
C ALA A 130 1.19 25.36 -12.23
N GLY A 131 0.20 25.93 -11.53
CA GLY A 131 -0.11 25.61 -10.15
C GLY A 131 -0.60 24.17 -9.97
N GLU A 132 -1.49 23.71 -10.85
CA GLU A 132 -1.95 22.31 -10.85
C GLU A 132 -0.78 21.34 -11.05
N GLN A 133 0.07 21.59 -12.06
CA GLN A 133 1.22 20.74 -12.33
C GLN A 133 2.17 20.67 -11.13
N LYS A 134 2.42 21.81 -10.48
CA LYS A 134 3.25 21.85 -9.27
C LYS A 134 2.60 21.04 -8.14
N ALA A 135 1.31 21.22 -7.89
CA ALA A 135 0.60 20.50 -6.84
C ALA A 135 0.60 18.99 -7.09
N MET A 136 0.42 18.55 -8.34
CA MET A 136 0.51 17.13 -8.72
C MET A 136 1.91 16.56 -8.49
N THR A 137 2.97 17.32 -8.81
CA THR A 137 4.35 16.91 -8.53
C THR A 137 4.62 16.80 -7.02
N ASP A 138 4.17 17.78 -6.24
CA ASP A 138 4.33 17.77 -4.78
C ASP A 138 3.54 16.61 -4.15
N LEU A 139 2.33 16.33 -4.63
CA LEU A 139 1.51 15.20 -4.18
C LEU A 139 2.14 13.85 -4.54
N ALA A 140 2.80 13.74 -5.70
CA ALA A 140 3.51 12.53 -6.07
C ALA A 140 4.72 12.24 -5.18
N ALA A 141 5.48 13.28 -4.82
CA ALA A 141 6.54 13.17 -3.84
C ALA A 141 5.99 12.78 -2.46
N ASN A 142 4.90 13.43 -2.03
CA ASN A 142 4.24 13.12 -0.75
C ASN A 142 3.69 11.68 -0.69
N ALA A 143 3.07 11.19 -1.77
CA ALA A 143 2.61 9.79 -1.86
C ALA A 143 3.77 8.80 -1.69
N THR A 144 4.93 9.13 -2.25
CA THR A 144 6.17 8.34 -2.07
C THR A 144 6.63 8.36 -0.62
N ASP A 145 6.66 9.53 0.02
CA ASP A 145 7.06 9.66 1.42
C ASP A 145 6.12 8.93 2.38
N ILE A 146 4.79 8.99 2.15
CA ILE A 146 3.80 8.23 2.92
C ILE A 146 4.01 6.74 2.75
N ALA A 147 4.15 6.27 1.51
CA ALA A 147 4.35 4.85 1.22
C ALA A 147 5.60 4.30 1.91
N LYS A 148 6.72 5.02 1.80
CA LYS A 148 7.98 4.66 2.46
C LYS A 148 7.87 4.65 3.98
N PHE A 149 7.22 5.66 4.55
CA PHE A 149 7.02 5.76 6.00
C PHE A 149 6.22 4.57 6.54
N LEU A 150 5.09 4.25 5.89
CA LEU A 150 4.23 3.15 6.30
C LEU A 150 4.92 1.79 6.10
N ALA A 151 5.49 1.53 4.93
CA ALA A 151 6.20 0.28 4.65
C ALA A 151 7.42 0.08 5.55
N GLY A 152 8.08 1.16 5.99
CA GLY A 152 9.14 1.11 6.98
C GLY A 152 8.67 0.72 8.39
N ALA A 153 7.40 0.97 8.73
CA ALA A 153 6.81 0.62 10.02
C ALA A 153 6.25 -0.81 10.07
N ASN A 154 5.81 -1.35 8.92
CA ASN A 154 5.16 -2.65 8.83
C ASN A 154 5.68 -3.47 7.64
N PRO A 155 6.32 -4.64 7.87
CA PRO A 155 6.87 -5.48 6.80
C PRO A 155 5.80 -6.16 5.94
N ASN A 156 4.52 -6.08 6.30
CA ASN A 156 3.41 -6.63 5.53
C ASN A 156 2.92 -5.68 4.43
N TRP A 157 3.43 -4.45 4.36
CA TRP A 157 3.15 -3.52 3.28
C TRP A 157 4.34 -3.38 2.34
N SER A 158 4.05 -3.40 1.04
CA SER A 158 5.01 -3.05 0.00
C SER A 158 4.98 -1.55 -0.25
N GLU A 159 6.15 -0.89 -0.22
CA GLU A 159 6.27 0.54 -0.57
C GLU A 159 5.69 0.82 -1.95
N GLY A 160 6.04 0.02 -2.97
CA GLY A 160 5.54 0.23 -4.33
C GLY A 160 4.02 0.06 -4.46
N THR A 161 3.43 -0.87 -3.70
CA THR A 161 1.96 -1.07 -3.69
C THR A 161 1.26 0.12 -3.03
N LEU A 162 1.77 0.59 -1.89
CA LEU A 162 1.21 1.76 -1.21
C LEU A 162 1.37 3.03 -2.06
N GLN A 163 2.54 3.24 -2.67
CA GLN A 163 2.80 4.37 -3.54
C GLN A 163 1.84 4.39 -4.72
N GLY A 164 1.64 3.25 -5.39
CA GLY A 164 0.69 3.12 -6.50
C GLY A 164 -0.75 3.45 -6.07
N ALA A 165 -1.18 2.93 -4.92
CA ALA A 165 -2.51 3.20 -4.39
C ALA A 165 -2.71 4.69 -4.03
N LEU A 166 -1.73 5.31 -3.38
CA LEU A 166 -1.75 6.73 -3.04
C LEU A 166 -1.72 7.62 -4.29
N MET A 167 -1.00 7.23 -5.33
CA MET A 167 -1.01 7.95 -6.62
C MET A 167 -2.34 7.85 -7.35
N MET A 168 -3.01 6.69 -7.30
CA MET A 168 -4.38 6.57 -7.81
C MET A 168 -5.33 7.51 -7.06
N HIS A 169 -5.23 7.55 -5.73
CA HIS A 169 -6.01 8.48 -4.91
C HIS A 169 -5.74 9.98 -5.23
N VAL A 170 -4.48 10.36 -5.47
CA VAL A 170 -4.14 11.71 -5.94
C VAL A 170 -4.81 12.02 -7.29
N ASN A 171 -4.86 11.06 -8.21
CA ASN A 171 -5.55 11.23 -9.49
C ASN A 171 -7.07 11.31 -9.31
N ASP A 172 -7.66 10.58 -8.37
CA ASP A 172 -9.09 10.69 -8.06
C ASP A 172 -9.47 12.13 -7.65
N HIS A 173 -8.62 12.78 -6.84
CA HIS A 173 -8.79 14.20 -6.53
C HIS A 173 -8.74 15.06 -7.78
N LYS A 174 -7.76 14.87 -8.67
CA LYS A 174 -7.66 15.65 -9.91
C LYS A 174 -8.91 15.52 -10.77
N THR A 175 -9.37 14.29 -11.01
CA THR A 175 -10.58 14.01 -11.80
C THR A 175 -11.79 14.71 -11.20
N GLN A 176 -12.02 14.56 -9.89
CA GLN A 176 -13.16 15.20 -9.24
C GLN A 176 -13.09 16.73 -9.32
N LEU A 177 -11.91 17.32 -9.15
CA LEU A 177 -11.72 18.76 -9.24
C LEU A 177 -12.00 19.27 -10.66
N ASP A 178 -11.52 18.58 -11.69
CA ASP A 178 -11.76 18.97 -13.08
C ASP A 178 -13.24 18.91 -13.44
N GLU A 179 -13.92 17.82 -13.09
CA GLU A 179 -15.35 17.66 -13.30
C GLU A 179 -16.15 18.73 -12.54
N MET A 180 -15.79 18.99 -11.28
CA MET A 180 -16.47 19.98 -10.45
C MET A 180 -16.27 21.41 -11.00
N MET A 181 -15.04 21.80 -11.34
CA MET A 181 -14.75 23.17 -11.79
C MET A 181 -15.25 23.43 -13.22
N SER A 182 -15.33 22.40 -14.07
CA SER A 182 -15.92 22.48 -15.40
C SER A 182 -17.45 22.39 -15.42
N ASN A 183 -18.10 22.15 -14.27
CA ASN A 183 -19.53 21.87 -14.16
C ASN A 183 -19.98 20.67 -15.02
N ALA A 184 -19.19 19.59 -15.01
CA ALA A 184 -19.55 18.34 -15.68
C ALA A 184 -20.92 17.80 -15.19
N PRO A 185 -21.62 16.99 -16.00
CA PRO A 185 -22.92 16.43 -15.61
C PRO A 185 -22.91 15.74 -14.24
N ALA A 186 -23.97 15.91 -13.45
CA ALA A 186 -24.04 15.37 -12.09
C ALA A 186 -23.84 13.84 -12.03
N ALA A 187 -24.25 13.11 -13.06
CA ALA A 187 -24.05 11.66 -13.14
C ALA A 187 -22.56 11.27 -13.27
N GLU A 188 -21.77 12.09 -13.97
CA GLU A 188 -20.33 11.89 -14.12
C GLU A 188 -19.60 12.14 -12.80
N GLN A 189 -19.88 13.29 -12.16
CA GLN A 189 -19.35 13.60 -10.82
C GLN A 189 -19.72 12.54 -9.77
N ALA A 190 -20.95 12.01 -9.82
CA ALA A 190 -21.39 10.96 -8.92
C ALA A 190 -20.66 9.62 -9.15
N LYS A 191 -20.35 9.30 -10.41
CA LYS A 191 -19.59 8.11 -10.78
C LYS A 191 -18.16 8.21 -10.24
N SER A 192 -17.44 9.28 -10.55
CA SER A 192 -16.05 9.48 -10.10
C SER A 192 -15.96 9.57 -8.58
N TRP A 193 -16.97 10.14 -7.90
CA TRP A 193 -17.06 10.10 -6.44
C TRP A 193 -17.26 8.68 -5.88
N THR A 194 -18.02 7.83 -6.55
CA THR A 194 -18.20 6.42 -6.15
C THR A 194 -16.90 5.65 -6.32
N GLU A 195 -16.18 5.87 -7.41
CA GLU A 195 -14.88 5.23 -7.69
C GLU A 195 -13.82 5.66 -6.65
N MET A 196 -13.76 6.95 -6.32
CA MET A 196 -12.85 7.46 -5.28
C MET A 196 -13.13 6.86 -3.89
N GLN A 197 -14.40 6.73 -3.50
CA GLN A 197 -14.76 6.08 -2.23
C GLN A 197 -14.30 4.62 -2.21
N HIS A 198 -14.49 3.90 -3.31
CA HIS A 198 -14.03 2.52 -3.44
C HIS A 198 -12.49 2.41 -3.37
N HIS A 199 -11.75 3.28 -4.05
CA HIS A 199 -10.28 3.32 -3.95
C HIS A 199 -9.82 3.62 -2.52
N MET A 200 -10.51 4.51 -1.80
CA MET A 200 -10.19 4.81 -0.41
C MET A 200 -10.48 3.62 0.52
N ASP A 201 -11.57 2.88 0.30
CA ASP A 201 -11.84 1.63 1.03
C ASP A 201 -10.73 0.60 0.79
N MET A 202 -10.26 0.46 -0.44
CA MET A 202 -9.16 -0.46 -0.77
C MET A 202 -7.85 -0.10 -0.06
N ILE A 203 -7.52 1.20 0.04
CA ILE A 203 -6.35 1.66 0.82
C ILE A 203 -6.56 1.37 2.31
N ALA A 204 -7.74 1.70 2.85
CA ALA A 204 -8.05 1.47 4.26
C ALA A 204 -7.98 -0.02 4.63
N ASP A 205 -8.43 -0.91 3.75
CA ASP A 205 -8.35 -2.35 3.92
C ASP A 205 -6.91 -2.86 3.86
N ALA A 206 -6.11 -2.41 2.89
CA ALA A 206 -4.70 -2.79 2.81
C ALA A 206 -3.94 -2.40 4.09
N LEU A 207 -4.24 -1.22 4.64
CA LEU A 207 -3.69 -0.78 5.92
C LEU A 207 -4.21 -1.65 7.08
N SER A 208 -5.51 -1.93 7.12
CA SER A 208 -6.09 -2.79 8.16
C SER A 208 -5.46 -4.19 8.16
N ASP A 209 -5.30 -4.80 6.98
CA ASP A 209 -4.70 -6.12 6.79
C ASP A 209 -3.26 -6.17 7.30
N GLY A 210 -2.45 -5.15 6.99
CA GLY A 210 -1.07 -5.10 7.47
C GLY A 210 -1.00 -4.95 8.99
N ILE A 211 -1.82 -4.08 9.56
CA ILE A 211 -1.90 -3.90 11.02
C ILE A 211 -2.34 -5.20 11.69
N ALA A 212 -3.38 -5.87 11.16
CA ALA A 212 -3.87 -7.13 11.70
C ALA A 212 -2.83 -8.25 11.64
N LYS A 213 -2.06 -8.33 10.54
CA LYS A 213 -0.94 -9.29 10.42
C LYS A 213 0.18 -9.03 11.42
N GLN A 214 0.52 -7.77 11.68
CA GLN A 214 1.61 -7.43 12.61
C GLN A 214 1.20 -7.47 14.08
N PHE A 215 -0.06 -7.11 14.39
CA PHE A 215 -0.58 -7.01 15.76
C PHE A 215 -1.85 -7.85 15.96
N PRO A 216 -1.81 -9.18 15.73
CA PRO A 216 -3.01 -10.03 15.77
C PRO A 216 -3.75 -9.96 17.12
N SER A 217 -3.06 -9.73 18.23
CA SER A 217 -3.66 -9.64 19.57
C SER A 217 -4.25 -8.26 19.93
N LYS A 218 -4.16 -7.26 19.02
CA LYS A 218 -4.68 -5.90 19.23
C LYS A 218 -5.90 -5.56 18.40
N VAL A 219 -6.37 -6.48 17.54
CA VAL A 219 -7.32 -6.17 16.45
C VAL A 219 -8.64 -6.94 16.51
N ASP A 220 -8.91 -7.63 17.64
CA ASP A 220 -10.12 -8.42 17.89
C ASP A 220 -11.42 -7.58 18.07
#